data_AF-A0A8S3FKG1-F1
#
_entry.id   AF-A0A8S3FKG1-F1
#
_cell.length_a   1.000
_cell.length_b   1.000
_cell.length_c   1.000
_cell.angle_alpha   90.00
_cell.angle_beta   90.00
_cell.angle_gamma   90.00
#
_symmetry.space_group_name_H-M   'P 1'
#
loop_
_entity.id
_entity.type
_entity.pdbx_description
1 polymer ?
#
loop_
_entity_poly.entity_id
_entity_poly.type
_entity_poly.pdbx_seq_one_letter_code
_entity_poly.pdbx_strand_id
1 'polypeptide(L)'
;ATLVQCIAQINITNLPELINCDIKQEYDQIYLLINHITKRLDNETQHAKINLLQAAKNGPMYGCSSGINALLTIIYHDKYENQKQINEWRTVFDHLIKICLEIASITGPIVSSSSPEGMMPMELTDISSKDEDENSNGQITSQMLLVCCWRTIKEISLLFSRLGQIGIKHIQNENQYRFINLKQVHIICNYYMEQLLKSRHCGAYELAYTGFLIICEQLWSSNCDELCNLPIKWIENGIKMVQENSLDKNKLCLTRRSGGLPFYLQSILTDEPIKQRGQQRTYVAKLMETLLNIIQNDPDTIQIDGQVLENSRK
;
A
#
# COMPACT_ATOMS: atom_id res chain seq x y z
N ALA A 1 -13.90 22.05 5.43
CA ALA A 1 -14.32 20.89 6.24
C ALA A 1 -13.26 19.80 6.29
N THR A 2 -12.76 19.34 5.13
CA THR A 2 -11.73 18.28 5.01
C THR A 2 -10.40 18.65 5.70
N LEU A 3 -9.92 19.87 5.52
CA LEU A 3 -8.67 20.37 6.11
C LEU A 3 -8.74 20.45 7.65
N VAL A 4 -9.90 20.87 8.20
CA VAL A 4 -10.17 20.92 9.65
C VAL A 4 -10.22 19.52 10.26
N GLN A 5 -10.82 18.54 9.58
CA GLN A 5 -10.82 17.14 10.02
C GLN A 5 -9.42 16.52 9.96
N CYS A 6 -8.61 16.85 8.95
CA CYS A 6 -7.21 16.42 8.89
C CYS A 6 -6.40 17.02 10.05
N ILE A 7 -6.55 18.33 10.33
CA ILE A 7 -5.89 19.01 11.44
C ILE A 7 -6.32 18.39 12.79
N ALA A 8 -7.59 18.05 12.95
CA ALA A 8 -8.11 17.39 14.16
C ALA A 8 -7.51 15.99 14.38
N GLN A 9 -7.21 15.25 13.31
CA GLN A 9 -6.55 13.93 13.41
C GLN A 9 -5.06 14.02 13.79
N ILE A 10 -4.38 15.14 13.51
CA ILE A 10 -2.94 15.29 13.75
C ILE A 10 -2.64 15.86 15.16
N ASN A 11 -3.69 16.20 15.93
CA ASN A 11 -3.59 16.75 17.29
C ASN A 11 -2.63 17.97 17.35
N ILE A 12 -2.63 18.80 16.29
CA ILE A 12 -1.79 20.01 16.21
C ILE A 12 -2.59 21.15 16.82
N THR A 13 -2.25 21.53 18.06
CA THR A 13 -2.99 22.53 18.86
C THR A 13 -2.88 23.97 18.35
N ASN A 14 -2.02 24.28 17.37
CA ASN A 14 -1.74 25.65 16.92
C ASN A 14 -1.88 25.84 15.40
N LEU A 15 -3.06 25.58 14.83
CA LEU A 15 -3.36 25.88 13.42
C LEU A 15 -4.68 26.65 13.07
N PRO A 16 -5.40 27.35 13.98
CA PRO A 16 -6.61 28.07 13.56
C PRO A 16 -6.40 29.29 12.65
N GLU A 17 -5.18 29.83 12.52
CA GLU A 17 -4.93 31.09 11.81
C GLU A 17 -4.80 30.97 10.27
N LEU A 18 -4.82 29.76 9.71
CA LEU A 18 -4.52 29.53 8.29
C LEU A 18 -5.74 29.33 7.38
N ILE A 19 -6.97 29.34 7.91
CA ILE A 19 -8.16 28.81 7.19
C ILE A 19 -8.90 29.85 6.32
N ASN A 20 -8.47 31.11 6.27
CA ASN A 20 -9.07 32.10 5.37
C ASN A 20 -8.02 32.59 4.39
N CYS A 21 -8.04 32.18 3.10
CA CYS A 21 -7.44 32.93 2.00
C CYS A 21 -7.55 32.24 0.61
N ASP A 22 -7.30 33.00 -0.45
CA ASP A 22 -7.43 32.66 -1.88
C ASP A 22 -6.67 31.38 -2.31
N ILE A 23 -7.09 30.76 -3.42
CA ILE A 23 -6.55 29.49 -3.96
C ILE A 23 -5.01 29.47 -4.09
N LYS A 24 -4.34 30.60 -4.38
CA LYS A 24 -2.85 30.67 -4.40
C LYS A 24 -2.22 30.60 -3.01
N GLN A 25 -2.86 31.19 -2.00
CA GLN A 25 -2.41 31.12 -0.62
C GLN A 25 -2.63 29.70 -0.05
N GLU A 26 -3.66 28.97 -0.51
CA GLU A 26 -3.88 27.58 -0.12
C GLU A 26 -2.70 26.66 -0.52
N TYR A 27 -2.09 26.83 -1.70
CA TYR A 27 -0.98 25.96 -2.14
C TYR A 27 0.28 26.11 -1.30
N ASP A 28 0.72 27.35 -1.06
CA ASP A 28 1.91 27.61 -0.24
C ASP A 28 1.66 27.15 1.21
N GLN A 29 0.43 27.30 1.72
CA GLN A 29 0.05 26.79 3.03
C GLN A 29 0.03 25.26 3.09
N ILE A 30 -0.50 24.58 2.08
CA ILE A 30 -0.49 23.11 1.99
C ILE A 30 0.96 22.60 1.93
N TYR A 31 1.81 23.23 1.13
CA TYR A 31 3.24 22.91 1.09
C TYR A 31 3.89 23.06 2.48
N LEU A 32 3.69 24.21 3.14
CA LEU A 32 4.26 24.47 4.45
C LEU A 32 3.76 23.45 5.49
N LEU A 33 2.48 23.10 5.45
CA LEU A 33 1.88 22.13 6.34
C LEU A 33 2.43 20.73 6.10
N ILE A 34 2.50 20.27 4.84
CA ILE A 34 3.09 18.98 4.49
C ILE A 34 4.55 18.93 4.91
N ASN A 35 5.34 19.97 4.63
CA ASN A 35 6.75 20.05 5.03
C ASN A 35 6.91 20.00 6.56
N HIS A 36 6.05 20.70 7.30
CA HIS A 36 6.05 20.65 8.77
C HIS A 36 5.71 19.26 9.31
N ILE A 37 4.65 18.63 8.79
CA ILE A 37 4.26 17.27 9.19
C ILE A 37 5.31 16.25 8.77
N THR A 38 5.97 16.43 7.62
CA THR A 38 7.07 15.56 7.16
C THR A 38 8.24 15.60 8.14
N LYS A 39 8.64 16.79 8.60
CA LYS A 39 9.69 16.92 9.64
C LYS A 39 9.29 16.29 10.97
N ARG A 40 8.02 16.44 11.36
CA ARG A 40 7.50 15.77 12.56
C ARG A 40 7.51 14.25 12.41
N LEU A 41 7.07 13.73 11.26
CA LEU A 41 7.09 12.31 10.94
C LEU A 41 8.52 11.75 10.97
N ASP A 42 9.49 12.48 10.42
CA ASP A 42 10.91 12.10 10.48
C ASP A 42 11.39 12.00 11.94
N ASN A 43 11.11 13.02 12.76
CA ASN A 43 11.45 12.99 14.19
C ASN A 43 10.81 11.80 14.93
N GLU A 44 9.51 11.55 14.68
CA GLU A 44 8.80 10.38 15.23
C GLU A 44 9.44 9.06 14.75
N THR A 45 9.90 9.00 13.51
CA THR A 45 10.61 7.84 12.93
C THR A 45 11.97 7.63 13.59
N GLN A 46 12.75 8.69 13.80
CA GLN A 46 14.04 8.59 14.50
C GLN A 46 13.86 8.13 15.96
N HIS A 47 12.82 8.60 16.65
CA HIS A 47 12.48 8.07 17.98
C HIS A 47 12.05 6.60 17.94
N ALA A 48 11.25 6.21 16.94
CA ALA A 48 10.81 4.83 16.76
C ALA A 48 11.97 3.86 16.50
N LYS A 49 13.04 4.30 15.82
CA LYS A 49 14.28 3.50 15.69
C LYS A 49 14.94 3.18 17.01
N ILE A 50 14.92 4.14 17.95
CA ILE A 50 15.57 3.99 19.26
C ILE A 50 14.68 3.17 20.18
N ASN A 51 13.39 3.53 20.26
CA ASN A 51 12.43 2.88 21.14
C ASN A 51 11.03 2.91 20.52
N LEU A 52 10.74 1.89 19.70
CA LEU A 52 9.46 1.74 19.02
C LEU A 52 8.28 1.64 20.00
N LEU A 53 8.49 0.98 21.15
CA LEU A 53 7.46 0.85 22.18
C LEU A 53 7.05 2.24 22.68
N GLN A 54 8.01 3.06 23.10
CA GLN A 54 7.73 4.42 23.57
C GLN A 54 7.16 5.33 22.47
N ALA A 55 7.63 5.20 21.24
CA ALA A 55 7.10 5.94 20.09
C ALA A 55 5.61 5.62 19.85
N ALA A 56 5.18 4.36 20.02
CA ALA A 56 3.78 3.96 19.85
C ALA A 56 2.83 4.70 20.80
N LYS A 57 3.29 5.14 21.98
CA LYS A 57 2.49 5.91 22.95
C LYS A 57 2.56 7.41 22.74
N ASN A 58 3.75 7.95 22.48
CA ASN A 58 3.99 9.39 22.53
C ASN A 58 3.94 10.07 21.16
N GLY A 59 4.11 9.32 20.08
CA GLY A 59 4.18 9.86 18.71
C GLY A 59 3.95 8.77 17.67
N PRO A 60 2.74 8.20 17.60
CA PRO A 60 2.44 7.17 16.61
C PRO A 60 2.46 7.76 15.19
N MET A 61 3.34 7.20 14.35
CA MET A 61 3.63 7.69 12.99
C MET A 61 2.43 7.64 12.03
N TYR A 62 1.41 6.83 12.31
CA TYR A 62 0.22 6.71 11.46
C TYR A 62 -0.58 8.03 11.36
N GLY A 63 -0.57 8.87 12.41
CA GLY A 63 -1.32 10.14 12.41
C GLY A 63 -0.73 11.14 11.41
N CYS A 64 0.58 11.34 11.47
CA CYS A 64 1.30 12.19 10.51
C CYS A 64 1.20 11.64 9.08
N SER A 65 1.34 10.31 8.90
CA SER A 65 1.24 9.66 7.59
C SER A 65 -0.15 9.85 6.94
N SER A 66 -1.21 9.62 7.71
CA SER A 66 -2.60 9.85 7.27
C SER A 66 -2.85 11.33 6.95
N GLY A 67 -2.38 12.23 7.81
CA GLY A 67 -2.49 13.67 7.61
C GLY A 67 -1.85 14.15 6.30
N ILE A 68 -0.63 13.68 6.01
CA ILE A 68 0.06 13.97 4.75
C ILE A 68 -0.74 13.40 3.57
N ASN A 69 -1.18 12.14 3.64
CA ASN A 69 -1.96 11.49 2.58
C ASN A 69 -3.25 12.26 2.25
N ALA A 70 -3.94 12.73 3.28
CA ALA A 70 -5.15 13.52 3.12
C ALA A 70 -4.87 14.90 2.49
N LEU A 71 -3.81 15.59 2.90
CA LEU A 71 -3.40 16.86 2.31
C LEU A 71 -2.96 16.71 0.84
N LEU A 72 -2.24 15.64 0.51
CA LEU A 72 -1.85 15.33 -0.88
C LEU A 72 -3.05 15.07 -1.79
N THR A 73 -4.21 14.71 -1.24
CA THR A 73 -5.46 14.55 -2.03
C THR A 73 -6.02 15.89 -2.49
N ILE A 74 -5.74 16.97 -1.76
CA ILE A 74 -6.23 18.33 -2.06
C ILE A 74 -5.42 18.96 -3.20
N ILE A 75 -4.18 18.52 -3.39
CA ILE A 75 -3.31 19.04 -4.45
C ILE A 75 -3.86 18.59 -5.82
N TYR A 76 -4.53 19.51 -6.50
CA TYR A 76 -4.99 19.34 -7.87
C TYR A 76 -3.89 19.83 -8.84
N HIS A 77 -3.30 18.92 -9.61
CA HIS A 77 -2.22 19.26 -10.54
C HIS A 77 -2.78 19.84 -11.84
N ASP A 78 -2.44 21.10 -12.13
CA ASP A 78 -2.39 21.63 -13.51
C ASP A 78 -1.58 22.93 -13.67
N LYS A 79 -1.18 23.64 -12.60
CA LYS A 79 -0.49 24.94 -12.70
C LYS A 79 0.62 25.09 -11.66
N TYR A 80 1.86 24.77 -12.02
CA TYR A 80 3.05 25.19 -11.26
C TYR A 80 3.72 26.35 -11.97
N GLU A 81 3.86 27.49 -11.28
CA GLU A 81 4.24 28.75 -11.90
C GLU A 81 5.76 29.01 -11.89
N ASN A 82 6.57 28.36 -11.01
CA ASN A 82 8.01 28.62 -10.93
C ASN A 82 8.88 27.41 -10.48
N GLN A 83 10.02 27.21 -11.16
CA GLN A 83 11.04 26.18 -10.92
C GLN A 83 11.48 26.03 -9.44
N LYS A 84 11.50 27.14 -8.68
CA LYS A 84 11.84 27.11 -7.25
C LYS A 84 10.87 26.24 -6.44
N GLN A 85 9.56 26.45 -6.61
CA GLN A 85 8.53 25.68 -5.89
C GLN A 85 8.60 24.19 -6.25
N ILE A 86 8.92 23.87 -7.49
CA ILE A 86 9.08 22.48 -7.93
C ILE A 86 10.26 21.81 -7.23
N ASN A 87 11.39 22.51 -7.08
CA ASN A 87 12.55 21.96 -6.39
C ASN A 87 12.27 21.76 -4.89
N GLU A 88 11.49 22.65 -4.28
CA GLU A 88 11.01 22.51 -2.90
C GLU A 88 10.11 21.28 -2.74
N TRP A 89 9.12 21.10 -3.63
CA TRP A 89 8.27 19.90 -3.65
C TRP A 89 9.06 18.61 -3.89
N ARG A 90 10.02 18.61 -4.83
CA ARG A 90 10.92 17.47 -5.06
C ARG A 90 11.66 17.06 -3.80
N THR A 91 12.14 18.04 -3.03
CA THR A 91 12.87 17.80 -1.78
C THR A 91 11.97 17.14 -0.75
N VAL A 92 10.74 17.65 -0.57
CA VAL A 92 9.76 17.08 0.37
C VAL A 92 9.33 15.68 -0.06
N PHE A 93 9.06 15.46 -1.34
CA PHE A 93 8.64 14.16 -1.87
C PHE A 93 9.75 13.10 -1.77
N ASP A 94 11.00 13.48 -2.06
CA ASP A 94 12.15 12.59 -1.89
C ASP A 94 12.35 12.20 -0.41
N HIS A 95 12.20 13.16 0.50
CA HIS A 95 12.26 12.91 1.94
C HIS A 95 11.13 11.99 2.40
N LEU A 96 9.89 12.25 1.96
CA LEU A 96 8.73 11.41 2.27
C LEU A 96 8.94 9.96 1.82
N ILE A 97 9.43 9.73 0.60
CA ILE A 97 9.67 8.37 0.11
C ILE A 97 10.69 7.64 1.00
N LYS A 98 11.76 8.32 1.39
CA LYS A 98 12.79 7.75 2.28
C LYS A 98 12.24 7.44 3.67
N ILE A 99 11.50 8.37 4.27
CA ILE A 99 10.86 8.17 5.59
C ILE A 99 9.88 6.99 5.52
N CYS A 100 9.05 6.91 4.48
CA CYS A 100 8.09 5.82 4.34
C CYS A 100 8.77 4.43 4.26
N LEU A 101 9.88 4.32 3.52
CA LEU A 101 10.67 3.08 3.46
C LEU A 101 11.26 2.75 4.84
N GLU A 102 11.74 3.76 5.56
CA GLU A 102 12.32 3.60 6.89
C GLU A 102 11.28 3.15 7.91
N ILE A 103 10.11 3.79 7.95
CA ILE A 103 8.98 3.41 8.79
C ILE A 103 8.57 1.96 8.49
N ALA A 104 8.47 1.59 7.21
CA ALA A 104 8.17 0.22 6.82
C ALA A 104 9.22 -0.79 7.31
N SER A 105 10.50 -0.42 7.31
CA SER A 105 11.57 -1.28 7.83
C SER A 105 11.51 -1.49 9.35
N ILE A 106 11.06 -0.48 10.10
CA ILE A 106 10.94 -0.51 11.57
C ILE A 106 9.70 -1.28 12.00
N THR A 107 8.56 -1.01 11.36
CA THR A 107 7.24 -1.56 11.75
C THR A 107 6.92 -2.88 11.06
N GLY A 108 7.52 -3.14 9.90
CA GLY A 108 7.38 -4.36 9.09
C GLY A 108 7.62 -5.65 9.88
N PRO A 109 8.70 -5.79 10.67
CA PRO A 109 8.96 -6.98 11.48
C PRO A 109 7.89 -7.26 12.53
N ILE A 110 7.22 -6.23 13.07
CA ILE A 110 6.17 -6.39 14.09
C ILE A 110 4.89 -6.90 13.44
N VAL A 111 4.45 -6.27 12.34
CA VAL A 111 3.25 -6.72 11.60
C VAL A 111 3.47 -8.06 10.90
N SER A 112 4.73 -8.41 10.65
CA SER A 112 5.17 -9.68 10.10
C SER A 112 5.68 -10.65 11.18
N SER A 113 5.36 -10.42 12.46
CA SER A 113 5.65 -11.39 13.50
C SER A 113 4.47 -12.37 13.61
N SER A 114 4.79 -13.63 13.88
CA SER A 114 3.81 -14.71 13.96
C SER A 114 2.96 -14.56 15.22
N SER A 115 1.80 -13.90 15.12
CA SER A 115 0.75 -14.00 16.15
C SER A 115 -0.44 -14.81 15.60
N PRO A 116 -0.98 -15.81 16.33
CA PRO A 116 -1.95 -16.79 15.85
C PRO A 116 -3.41 -16.29 15.77
N GLU A 117 -3.65 -14.98 15.73
CA GLU A 117 -5.00 -14.40 15.72
C GLU A 117 -5.44 -13.98 14.32
N GLY A 118 -5.64 -14.98 13.44
CA GLY A 118 -6.52 -14.78 12.30
C GLY A 118 -7.86 -14.25 12.82
N MET A 119 -8.34 -13.14 12.24
CA MET A 119 -9.36 -12.20 12.76
C MET A 119 -8.72 -11.05 13.54
N MET A 120 -8.39 -9.95 12.87
CA MET A 120 -8.51 -8.65 13.52
C MET A 120 -10.01 -8.34 13.54
N PRO A 121 -10.73 -8.43 14.68
CA PRO A 121 -12.13 -8.05 14.71
C PRO A 121 -12.24 -6.56 14.39
N MET A 122 -13.22 -6.22 13.57
CA MET A 122 -13.58 -4.86 13.15
C MET A 122 -14.15 -4.01 14.31
N GLU A 123 -13.80 -4.31 15.56
CA GLU A 123 -14.34 -3.71 16.79
C GLU A 123 -13.22 -3.60 17.85
N LEU A 124 -12.22 -2.75 17.60
CA LEU A 124 -11.24 -2.33 18.62
C LEU A 124 -11.48 -0.89 19.09
N THR A 125 -12.71 -0.41 18.99
CA THR A 125 -13.12 0.87 19.60
C THR A 125 -13.31 0.76 21.12
N ASP A 126 -13.36 -0.46 21.70
CA ASP A 126 -13.80 -0.66 23.09
C ASP A 126 -12.73 -1.18 24.07
N ILE A 127 -11.44 -1.23 23.70
CA ILE A 127 -10.37 -1.54 24.68
C ILE A 127 -10.11 -0.35 25.65
N SER A 128 -10.85 0.75 25.55
CA SER A 128 -10.79 1.82 26.56
C SER A 128 -11.57 1.52 27.85
N SER A 129 -12.01 0.30 28.13
CA SER A 129 -12.66 0.04 29.43
C SER A 129 -12.48 -1.37 29.96
N LYS A 130 -11.99 -1.42 31.21
CA LYS A 130 -11.89 -2.54 32.18
C LYS A 130 -10.53 -3.23 32.20
N ASP A 131 -9.59 -2.54 32.82
CA ASP A 131 -8.80 -3.06 33.95
C ASP A 131 -8.10 -1.86 34.61
N GLU A 132 -8.83 -1.24 35.54
CA GLU A 132 -8.30 -0.20 36.44
C GLU A 132 -7.44 -0.86 37.52
N ASP A 133 -6.14 -0.98 37.23
CA ASP A 133 -5.11 -0.95 38.27
C ASP A 133 -4.40 0.41 38.17
N GLU A 134 -4.87 1.38 38.98
CA GLU A 134 -4.37 2.76 39.11
C GLU A 134 -2.91 2.89 39.62
N ASN A 135 -2.11 1.82 39.56
CA ASN A 135 -0.69 1.83 39.93
C ASN A 135 0.24 1.22 38.86
N SER A 136 -0.27 0.95 37.65
CA SER A 136 0.59 0.61 36.51
C SER A 136 0.91 1.89 35.70
N ASN A 137 2.16 2.36 35.78
CA ASN A 137 2.66 3.50 35.01
C ASN A 137 2.52 3.26 33.48
N GLY A 138 1.33 3.54 32.91
CA GLY A 138 1.01 3.52 31.48
C GLY A 138 1.83 2.55 30.63
N GLN A 139 1.86 1.27 31.02
CA GLN A 139 2.60 0.22 30.34
C GLN A 139 1.95 -0.06 28.98
N ILE A 140 2.77 -0.07 27.94
CA ILE A 140 2.32 -0.31 26.57
C ILE A 140 2.28 -1.82 26.37
N THR A 141 1.08 -2.35 26.11
CA THR A 141 0.94 -3.79 25.84
C THR A 141 1.51 -4.14 24.47
N SER A 142 1.92 -5.39 24.29
CA SER A 142 2.34 -5.91 22.98
C SER A 142 1.23 -5.78 21.93
N GLN A 143 -0.03 -5.88 22.35
CA GLN A 143 -1.21 -5.69 21.49
C GLN A 143 -1.35 -4.22 21.03
N MET A 144 -1.17 -3.24 21.93
CA MET A 144 -1.18 -1.82 21.57
C MET A 144 -0.09 -1.50 20.55
N LEU A 145 1.11 -2.04 20.76
CA LEU A 145 2.22 -1.88 19.83
C LEU A 145 1.91 -2.49 18.46
N LEU A 146 1.34 -3.71 18.43
CA LEU A 146 0.95 -4.38 17.19
C LEU A 146 -0.08 -3.57 16.40
N VAL A 147 -1.14 -3.10 17.07
CA VAL A 147 -2.18 -2.26 16.45
C VAL A 147 -1.57 -0.96 15.91
N CYS A 148 -0.68 -0.32 16.66
CA CYS A 148 0.01 0.88 16.22
C CYS A 148 0.86 0.63 14.96
N CYS A 149 1.64 -0.46 14.93
CA CYS A 149 2.47 -0.82 13.77
C CYS A 149 1.60 -1.18 12.55
N TRP A 150 0.51 -1.91 12.76
CA TRP A 150 -0.44 -2.27 11.70
C TRP A 150 -1.10 -1.05 11.07
N ARG A 151 -1.61 -0.13 11.89
CA ARG A 151 -2.15 1.17 11.42
C ARG A 151 -1.08 1.97 10.67
N THR A 152 0.15 1.97 11.17
CA THR A 152 1.27 2.68 10.51
C THR A 152 1.55 2.10 9.13
N ILE A 153 1.71 0.79 8.99
CA ILE A 153 1.96 0.15 7.68
C ILE A 153 0.80 0.38 6.71
N LYS A 154 -0.44 0.38 7.19
CA LYS A 154 -1.62 0.73 6.38
C LYS A 154 -1.48 2.13 5.81
N GLU A 155 -1.23 3.13 6.65
CA GLU A 155 -1.11 4.51 6.19
C GLU A 155 0.11 4.75 5.29
N ILE A 156 1.24 4.08 5.54
CA ILE A 156 2.40 4.10 4.64
C ILE A 156 2.05 3.49 3.28
N SER A 157 1.31 2.38 3.27
CA SER A 157 0.87 1.74 2.02
C SER A 157 -0.12 2.60 1.26
N LEU A 158 -0.94 3.42 1.92
CA LEU A 158 -1.83 4.38 1.23
C LEU A 158 -1.06 5.62 0.74
N LEU A 159 -0.14 6.14 1.56
CA LEU A 159 0.69 7.29 1.21
C LEU A 159 1.61 6.97 0.02
N PHE A 160 2.23 5.79 -0.02
CA PHE A 160 3.01 5.37 -1.18
C PHE A 160 2.17 5.27 -2.45
N SER A 161 0.93 4.81 -2.34
CA SER A 161 0.01 4.72 -3.47
C SER A 161 -0.25 6.13 -4.00
N ARG A 162 -0.58 7.07 -3.11
CA ARG A 162 -0.80 8.48 -3.46
C ARG A 162 0.41 9.10 -4.14
N LEU A 163 1.60 8.91 -3.58
CA LEU A 163 2.86 9.38 -4.17
C LEU A 163 3.07 8.76 -5.56
N GLY A 164 2.88 7.44 -5.70
CA GLY A 164 3.02 6.75 -6.97
C GLY A 164 2.03 7.24 -8.03
N GLN A 165 0.75 7.46 -7.68
CA GLN A 165 -0.25 8.04 -8.58
C GLN A 165 0.17 9.42 -9.08
N ILE A 166 0.63 10.29 -8.18
CA ILE A 166 1.13 11.63 -8.53
C ILE A 166 2.32 11.51 -9.49
N GLY A 167 3.29 10.65 -9.18
CA GLY A 167 4.47 10.44 -10.02
C GLY A 167 4.14 9.89 -11.41
N ILE A 168 3.25 8.89 -11.49
CA ILE A 168 2.83 8.30 -12.77
C ILE A 168 2.13 9.35 -13.64
N LYS A 169 1.21 10.14 -13.08
CA LYS A 169 0.54 11.24 -13.80
C LYS A 169 1.52 12.32 -14.28
N HIS A 170 2.50 12.70 -13.45
CA HIS A 170 3.56 13.64 -13.84
C HIS A 170 4.45 13.13 -14.97
N ILE A 171 4.68 11.82 -15.03
CA ILE A 171 5.48 11.23 -16.11
C ILE A 171 4.69 11.24 -17.43
N GLN A 172 3.38 10.99 -17.39
CA GLN A 172 2.50 11.01 -18.55
C GLN A 172 2.36 12.41 -19.17
N ASN A 173 2.44 13.47 -18.36
CA ASN A 173 2.31 14.85 -18.83
C ASN A 173 3.68 15.48 -19.15
N GLU A 174 4.10 15.44 -20.41
CA GLU A 174 5.41 15.98 -20.86
C GLU A 174 5.59 17.48 -20.58
N ASN A 175 4.49 18.24 -20.55
CA ASN A 175 4.49 19.69 -20.36
C ASN A 175 4.39 20.12 -18.88
N GLN A 176 4.38 19.18 -17.94
CA GLN A 176 4.25 19.48 -16.52
C GLN A 176 5.54 19.18 -15.76
N TYR A 177 5.78 20.00 -14.74
CA TYR A 177 6.89 19.77 -13.84
C TYR A 177 6.66 18.52 -12.98
N ARG A 178 7.71 17.71 -12.86
CA ARG A 178 7.67 16.41 -12.16
C ARG A 178 8.21 16.55 -10.74
N PHE A 179 7.43 16.16 -9.74
CA PHE A 179 7.88 16.08 -8.35
C PHE A 179 8.56 14.75 -8.03
N ILE A 180 8.01 13.68 -8.62
CA ILE A 180 8.54 12.33 -8.54
C ILE A 180 9.10 11.96 -9.92
N ASN A 181 10.30 11.40 -9.92
CA ASN A 181 10.91 10.86 -11.14
C ASN A 181 10.63 9.36 -11.31
N LEU A 182 10.94 8.83 -12.50
CA LEU A 182 10.70 7.43 -12.84
C LEU A 182 11.39 6.45 -11.88
N LYS A 183 12.61 6.74 -11.40
CA LYS A 183 13.31 5.88 -10.43
C LYS A 183 12.56 5.79 -9.11
N GLN A 184 12.00 6.91 -8.65
CA GLN A 184 11.18 6.95 -7.44
C GLN A 184 9.86 6.19 -7.61
N VAL A 185 9.23 6.24 -8.80
CA VAL A 185 8.07 5.37 -9.11
C VAL A 185 8.45 3.89 -9.02
N HIS A 186 9.60 3.49 -9.57
CA HIS A 186 10.10 2.12 -9.42
C HIS A 186 10.35 1.73 -7.96
N ILE A 187 10.90 2.63 -7.15
CA ILE A 187 11.08 2.39 -5.70
C ILE A 187 9.74 2.12 -5.02
N ILE A 188 8.71 2.91 -5.32
CA ILE A 188 7.35 2.73 -4.78
C ILE A 188 6.76 1.39 -5.26
N CYS A 189 6.90 1.06 -6.54
CA CYS A 189 6.43 -0.21 -7.08
C CYS A 189 7.14 -1.39 -6.37
N ASN A 190 8.46 -1.32 -6.24
CA ASN A 190 9.26 -2.34 -5.57
C ASN A 190 8.84 -2.52 -4.11
N TYR A 191 8.47 -1.46 -3.39
CA TYR A 191 7.91 -1.60 -2.04
C TYR A 191 6.70 -2.56 -2.04
N TYR A 192 5.71 -2.36 -2.92
CA TYR A 192 4.54 -3.25 -2.99
C TYR A 192 4.90 -4.67 -3.40
N MET A 193 5.81 -4.82 -4.37
CA MET A 193 6.30 -6.13 -4.81
C MET A 193 6.93 -6.91 -3.64
N GLU A 194 7.79 -6.25 -2.87
CA GLU A 194 8.43 -6.84 -1.69
C GLU A 194 7.37 -7.23 -0.65
N GLN A 195 6.39 -6.37 -0.39
CA GLN A 195 5.31 -6.68 0.57
C GLN A 195 4.42 -7.84 0.12
N LEU A 196 4.07 -7.91 -1.17
CA LEU A 196 3.17 -8.96 -1.67
C LEU A 196 3.89 -10.30 -1.87
N LEU A 197 5.14 -10.29 -2.32
CA LEU A 197 5.85 -11.51 -2.69
C LEU A 197 6.78 -12.05 -1.59
N LYS A 198 7.26 -11.21 -0.67
CA LYS A 198 8.22 -11.64 0.36
C LYS A 198 7.66 -11.62 1.79
N SER A 199 6.56 -10.91 2.06
CA SER A 199 5.98 -10.89 3.40
C SER A 199 5.32 -12.23 3.73
N ARG A 200 5.57 -12.69 4.97
CA ARG A 200 5.12 -14.01 5.45
C ARG A 200 3.75 -14.00 6.10
N HIS A 201 3.17 -12.82 6.34
CA HIS A 201 1.98 -12.64 7.17
C HIS A 201 0.86 -11.92 6.43
N CYS A 202 -0.37 -12.42 6.62
CA CYS A 202 -1.60 -11.91 6.00
C CYS A 202 -1.75 -10.39 6.14
N GLY A 203 -1.54 -9.89 7.35
CA GLY A 203 -1.66 -8.46 7.63
C GLY A 203 -0.71 -7.58 6.81
N ALA A 204 0.45 -8.06 6.37
CA ALA A 204 1.39 -7.23 5.60
C ALA A 204 0.98 -7.13 4.12
N TYR A 205 0.70 -8.27 3.47
CA TYR A 205 0.33 -8.26 2.05
C TYR A 205 -1.10 -7.76 1.80
N GLU A 206 -2.04 -7.97 2.72
CA GLU A 206 -3.40 -7.41 2.60
C GLU A 206 -3.41 -5.88 2.71
N LEU A 207 -2.58 -5.31 3.60
CA LEU A 207 -2.44 -3.86 3.71
C LEU A 207 -1.79 -3.25 2.47
N ALA A 208 -0.80 -3.94 1.89
CA ALA A 208 -0.14 -3.50 0.67
C ALA A 208 -1.06 -3.63 -0.56
N TYR A 209 -1.93 -4.64 -0.59
CA TYR A 209 -2.81 -4.96 -1.72
C TYR A 209 -3.67 -3.77 -2.18
N THR A 210 -4.30 -3.05 -1.26
CA THR A 210 -5.16 -1.90 -1.62
C THR A 210 -4.38 -0.79 -2.33
N GLY A 211 -3.16 -0.48 -1.85
CA GLY A 211 -2.30 0.50 -2.51
C GLY A 211 -1.78 0.01 -3.86
N PHE A 212 -1.45 -1.27 -3.96
CA PHE A 212 -0.92 -1.84 -5.20
C PHE A 212 -1.96 -1.92 -6.33
N LEU A 213 -3.24 -2.21 -6.01
CA LEU A 213 -4.35 -2.11 -6.95
C LEU A 213 -4.38 -0.75 -7.65
N ILE A 214 -4.36 0.31 -6.84
CA ILE A 214 -4.40 1.70 -7.32
C ILE A 214 -3.20 2.00 -8.24
N ILE A 215 -2.01 1.51 -7.89
CA ILE A 215 -0.82 1.67 -8.74
C ILE A 215 -0.98 0.90 -10.07
N CYS A 216 -1.45 -0.34 -10.02
CA CYS A 216 -1.65 -1.16 -11.23
C CYS A 216 -2.64 -0.51 -12.21
N GLU A 217 -3.75 0.03 -11.71
CA GLU A 217 -4.72 0.79 -12.50
C GLU A 217 -4.07 1.97 -13.25
N GLN A 218 -3.23 2.75 -12.55
CA GLN A 218 -2.53 3.89 -13.16
C GLN A 218 -1.43 3.47 -14.14
N LEU A 219 -0.76 2.34 -13.89
CA LEU A 219 0.26 1.82 -14.80
C LEU A 219 -0.37 1.34 -16.12
N TRP A 220 -1.49 0.61 -16.05
CA TRP A 220 -2.21 0.14 -17.23
C TRP A 220 -2.69 1.29 -18.13
N SER A 221 -3.13 2.39 -17.51
CA SER A 221 -3.60 3.59 -18.20
C SER A 221 -2.48 4.56 -18.61
N SER A 222 -1.21 4.18 -18.41
CA SER A 222 -0.08 5.07 -18.67
C SER A 222 0.29 5.18 -20.13
N ASN A 223 0.50 6.42 -20.60
CA ASN A 223 1.05 6.71 -21.93
C ASN A 223 2.58 6.56 -22.00
N CYS A 224 3.23 6.23 -20.88
CA CYS A 224 4.67 5.96 -20.85
C CYS A 224 4.93 4.47 -21.08
N ASP A 225 5.60 4.15 -22.19
CA ASP A 225 5.91 2.77 -22.60
C ASP A 225 6.60 1.96 -21.49
N GLU A 226 7.52 2.56 -20.74
CA GLU A 226 8.21 1.86 -19.65
C GLU A 226 7.23 1.45 -18.54
N LEU A 227 6.30 2.34 -18.17
CA LEU A 227 5.35 2.13 -17.09
C LEU A 227 4.20 1.19 -17.48
N CYS A 228 3.62 1.35 -18.67
CA CYS A 228 2.51 0.49 -19.11
C CYS A 228 2.93 -0.95 -19.41
N ASN A 229 4.22 -1.20 -19.63
CA ASN A 229 4.79 -2.53 -19.78
C ASN A 229 5.12 -3.22 -18.43
N LEU A 230 5.11 -2.51 -17.30
CA LEU A 230 5.39 -3.11 -15.98
C LEU A 230 4.34 -4.17 -15.59
N PRO A 231 3.02 -3.90 -15.64
CA PRO A 231 1.99 -4.90 -15.37
C PRO A 231 2.16 -6.20 -16.15
N ILE A 232 2.52 -6.09 -17.44
CA ILE A 232 2.73 -7.24 -18.32
C ILE A 232 3.89 -8.10 -17.81
N LYS A 233 5.07 -7.49 -17.59
CA LYS A 233 6.26 -8.19 -17.09
C LYS A 233 5.99 -8.88 -15.75
N TRP A 234 5.24 -8.21 -14.89
CA TRP A 234 4.87 -8.69 -13.57
C TRP A 234 3.95 -9.90 -13.62
N ILE A 235 2.93 -9.89 -14.48
CA ILE A 235 2.08 -11.06 -14.70
C ILE A 235 2.89 -12.23 -15.23
N GLU A 236 3.74 -12.02 -16.23
CA GLU A 236 4.54 -13.09 -16.82
C GLU A 236 5.46 -13.74 -15.79
N ASN A 237 6.10 -12.93 -14.95
CA ASN A 237 6.88 -13.41 -13.82
C ASN A 237 6.01 -14.17 -12.81
N GLY A 238 4.81 -13.67 -12.47
CA GLY A 238 3.89 -14.34 -11.56
C GLY A 238 3.40 -15.70 -12.08
N ILE A 239 3.07 -15.79 -13.38
CA ILE A 239 2.70 -17.06 -14.05
C ILE A 239 3.88 -18.04 -13.99
N LYS A 240 5.10 -17.57 -14.28
CA LYS A 240 6.30 -18.38 -14.18
C LYS A 240 6.53 -18.89 -12.76
N MET A 241 6.34 -18.04 -11.74
CA MET A 241 6.42 -18.46 -10.33
C MET A 241 5.39 -19.55 -9.99
N VAL A 242 4.16 -19.44 -10.49
CA VAL A 242 3.12 -20.47 -10.32
C VAL A 242 3.55 -21.79 -10.95
N GLN A 243 4.06 -21.77 -12.18
CA GLN A 243 4.55 -22.95 -12.89
C GLN A 243 5.75 -23.60 -12.17
N GLU A 244 6.75 -22.81 -11.77
CA GLU A 244 7.93 -23.31 -11.06
C GLU A 244 7.55 -23.95 -9.71
N ASN A 245 6.62 -23.34 -8.97
CA ASN A 245 6.12 -23.90 -7.73
C ASN A 245 5.37 -25.22 -7.94
N SER A 246 4.71 -25.42 -9.09
CA SER A 246 3.99 -26.66 -9.39
C SER A 246 4.91 -27.86 -9.67
N LEU A 247 6.14 -27.62 -10.15
CA LEU A 247 7.10 -28.67 -10.50
C LEU A 247 7.83 -29.26 -9.29
N ASP A 248 7.93 -28.50 -8.20
CA ASP A 248 8.61 -28.92 -6.97
C ASP A 248 7.57 -29.25 -5.89
N LYS A 249 7.05 -30.49 -5.89
CA LYS A 249 6.07 -30.96 -4.89
C LYS A 249 6.57 -30.82 -3.45
N ASN A 250 7.88 -30.73 -3.22
CA ASN A 250 8.48 -30.46 -1.90
C ASN A 250 8.51 -28.95 -1.53
N LYS A 251 8.31 -28.04 -2.49
CA LYS A 251 7.97 -26.62 -2.24
C LYS A 251 6.47 -26.38 -2.12
N LEU A 252 5.65 -27.27 -2.66
CA LEU A 252 4.22 -27.38 -2.35
C LEU A 252 3.97 -27.97 -0.94
N CYS A 253 4.84 -27.64 0.04
CA CYS A 253 4.47 -27.74 1.44
C CYS A 253 3.34 -26.74 1.74
N LEU A 254 2.11 -27.23 1.59
CA LEU A 254 1.02 -27.16 2.57
C LEU A 254 1.15 -25.95 3.53
N THR A 255 0.38 -24.90 3.19
CA THR A 255 -0.18 -23.88 4.09
C THR A 255 0.72 -22.82 4.77
N ARG A 256 1.79 -22.28 4.15
CA ARG A 256 2.38 -21.00 4.69
C ARG A 256 3.27 -20.08 3.84
N ARG A 257 3.56 -20.30 2.54
CA ARG A 257 4.69 -19.57 1.86
C ARG A 257 4.41 -18.82 0.55
N SER A 258 3.17 -18.56 0.17
CA SER A 258 2.87 -17.69 -0.98
C SER A 258 1.56 -16.93 -0.86
N GLY A 259 1.14 -16.60 0.38
CA GLY A 259 -0.16 -15.98 0.66
C GLY A 259 -0.43 -14.72 -0.16
N GLY A 260 0.61 -13.93 -0.47
CA GLY A 260 0.48 -12.72 -1.27
C GLY A 260 0.65 -12.90 -2.79
N LEU A 261 1.03 -14.07 -3.32
CA LEU A 261 1.12 -14.29 -4.77
C LEU A 261 -0.25 -14.22 -5.47
N PRO A 262 -1.34 -14.80 -4.91
CA PRO A 262 -2.69 -14.57 -5.42
C PRO A 262 -3.07 -13.08 -5.41
N PHE A 263 -2.81 -12.36 -4.31
CA PHE A 263 -3.08 -10.93 -4.22
C PHE A 263 -2.26 -10.13 -5.24
N TYR A 264 -1.00 -10.48 -5.43
CA TYR A 264 -0.12 -9.88 -6.43
C TYR A 264 -0.68 -10.02 -7.86
N LEU A 265 -1.01 -11.24 -8.27
CA LEU A 265 -1.60 -11.49 -9.59
C LEU A 265 -2.97 -10.82 -9.73
N GLN A 266 -3.80 -10.91 -8.69
CA GLN A 266 -5.12 -10.31 -8.66
C GLN A 266 -5.05 -8.78 -8.81
N SER A 267 -4.16 -8.10 -8.09
CA SER A 267 -4.03 -6.63 -8.20
C SER A 267 -3.75 -6.19 -9.63
N ILE A 268 -2.91 -6.92 -10.35
CA ILE A 268 -2.53 -6.53 -11.71
C ILE A 268 -3.63 -6.87 -12.71
N LEU A 269 -4.25 -8.04 -12.56
CA LEU A 269 -5.27 -8.55 -13.49
C LEU A 269 -6.64 -7.89 -13.33
N THR A 270 -6.92 -7.30 -12.17
CA THR A 270 -8.21 -6.64 -11.87
C THR A 270 -8.51 -5.53 -12.88
N ASP A 271 -7.49 -4.75 -13.24
CA ASP A 271 -7.60 -3.59 -14.13
C ASP A 271 -7.00 -3.85 -15.53
N GLU A 272 -6.82 -5.12 -15.92
CA GLU A 272 -6.33 -5.46 -17.26
C GLU A 272 -7.22 -4.84 -18.36
N PRO A 273 -6.65 -4.05 -19.28
CA PRO A 273 -7.40 -3.42 -20.35
C PRO A 273 -7.87 -4.45 -21.39
N ILE A 274 -9.10 -4.27 -21.87
CA ILE A 274 -9.68 -5.12 -22.91
C ILE A 274 -9.35 -4.49 -24.27
N LYS A 275 -8.63 -5.23 -25.14
CA LYS A 275 -8.19 -4.74 -26.46
C LYS A 275 -9.36 -4.42 -27.40
N GLN A 276 -10.46 -5.20 -27.36
CA GLN A 276 -11.66 -4.96 -28.16
C GLN A 276 -12.93 -5.41 -27.43
N ARG A 277 -14.04 -4.69 -27.65
CA ARG A 277 -15.33 -5.01 -27.03
C ARG A 277 -15.78 -6.43 -27.41
N GLY A 278 -16.00 -7.27 -26.41
CA GLY A 278 -16.37 -8.68 -26.59
C GLY A 278 -15.19 -9.67 -26.60
N GLN A 279 -13.93 -9.20 -26.54
CA GLN A 279 -12.78 -10.07 -26.32
C GLN A 279 -12.54 -10.32 -24.83
N GLN A 280 -12.00 -11.51 -24.53
CA GLN A 280 -11.52 -11.83 -23.20
C GLN A 280 -10.24 -11.05 -22.85
N ARG A 281 -10.04 -10.84 -21.56
CA ARG A 281 -8.76 -10.36 -21.00
C ARG A 281 -7.67 -11.38 -21.31
N THR A 282 -6.61 -10.93 -21.98
CA THR A 282 -5.55 -11.80 -22.52
C THR A 282 -4.79 -12.50 -21.41
N TYR A 283 -4.39 -11.76 -20.39
CA TYR A 283 -3.54 -12.28 -19.32
C TYR A 283 -4.34 -13.03 -18.26
N VAL A 284 -5.58 -12.62 -17.98
CA VAL A 284 -6.51 -13.44 -17.19
C VAL A 284 -6.69 -14.81 -17.83
N ALA A 285 -6.99 -14.88 -19.13
CA ALA A 285 -7.14 -16.15 -19.84
C ALA A 285 -5.87 -17.00 -19.76
N LYS A 286 -4.69 -16.40 -20.02
CA LYS A 286 -3.38 -17.08 -19.93
C LYS A 286 -3.12 -17.66 -18.53
N LEU A 287 -3.43 -16.92 -17.46
CA LEU A 287 -3.28 -17.41 -16.09
C LEU A 287 -4.25 -18.57 -15.83
N MET A 288 -5.51 -18.44 -16.21
CA MET A 288 -6.52 -19.50 -16.03
C MET A 288 -6.15 -20.78 -16.77
N GLU A 289 -5.73 -20.68 -18.03
CA GLU A 289 -5.21 -21.83 -18.80
C GLU A 289 -4.00 -22.47 -18.10
N THR A 290 -3.08 -21.66 -17.58
CA THR A 290 -1.93 -22.18 -16.84
C THR A 290 -2.35 -22.95 -15.59
N LEU A 291 -3.29 -22.41 -14.80
CA LEU A 291 -3.81 -23.06 -13.60
C LEU A 291 -4.55 -24.35 -13.93
N LEU A 292 -5.38 -24.36 -14.97
CA LEU A 292 -6.09 -25.55 -15.44
C LEU A 292 -5.12 -26.64 -15.89
N ASN A 293 -4.08 -26.29 -16.64
CA ASN A 293 -3.05 -27.23 -17.06
C ASN A 293 -2.28 -27.82 -15.86
N ILE A 294 -2.03 -27.03 -14.81
CA ILE A 294 -1.39 -27.54 -13.58
C ILE A 294 -2.30 -28.56 -12.90
N ILE A 295 -3.59 -28.28 -12.77
CA ILE A 295 -4.56 -29.19 -12.14
C ILE A 295 -4.73 -30.48 -12.96
N GLN A 296 -4.83 -30.38 -14.28
CA GLN A 296 -5.00 -31.54 -15.17
C GLN A 296 -3.77 -32.47 -15.18
N ASN A 297 -2.59 -31.92 -14.97
CA ASN A 297 -1.33 -32.68 -14.93
C ASN A 297 -0.93 -33.09 -13.51
N ASP A 298 -1.73 -32.80 -12.48
CA ASP A 298 -1.46 -33.27 -11.13
C ASP A 298 -1.94 -34.72 -10.97
N PRO A 299 -1.04 -35.69 -10.73
CA PRO A 299 -1.39 -37.12 -10.64
C PRO A 299 -2.34 -37.46 -9.49
N ASP A 300 -2.57 -36.53 -8.55
CA ASP A 300 -3.50 -36.69 -7.42
C ASP A 300 -4.91 -36.13 -7.73
N THR A 301 -5.13 -35.52 -8.89
CA THR A 301 -6.45 -35.03 -9.31
C THR A 301 -7.32 -36.22 -9.72
N ILE A 302 -8.30 -36.56 -8.88
CA ILE A 302 -9.38 -37.49 -9.24
C ILE A 302 -10.04 -36.94 -10.51
N GLN A 303 -9.93 -37.68 -11.62
CA GLN A 303 -10.71 -37.43 -12.82
C GLN A 303 -12.19 -37.48 -12.43
N ILE A 304 -12.83 -36.31 -12.34
CA ILE A 304 -14.28 -36.23 -12.34
C ILE A 304 -14.69 -36.50 -13.79
N ASP A 305 -14.70 -37.77 -14.16
CA ASP A 305 -15.28 -38.21 -15.42
C ASP A 305 -16.74 -37.77 -15.42
N GLY A 306 -17.08 -36.97 -16.42
CA GLY A 306 -18.43 -36.47 -16.66
C GLY A 306 -19.39 -37.62 -16.90
N GLN A 307 -20.00 -38.14 -15.84
CA GLN A 307 -21.31 -38.74 -15.93
C GLN A 307 -22.34 -37.67 -15.62
N VAL A 308 -23.02 -37.25 -16.69
CA VAL A 308 -24.32 -36.61 -16.64
C VAL A 308 -25.20 -37.43 -15.69
N LEU A 309 -25.45 -36.92 -14.48
CA LEU A 309 -26.52 -37.40 -13.63
C LEU A 309 -27.84 -36.88 -14.20
N GLU A 310 -28.29 -37.52 -15.27
CA GLU A 310 -29.73 -37.65 -15.53
C GLU A 310 -30.28 -38.74 -14.59
N ASN A 311 -31.49 -38.45 -14.09
CA ASN A 311 -32.35 -39.29 -13.24
C ASN A 311 -32.02 -39.21 -11.73
N SER A 312 -32.93 -38.79 -10.86
CA SER A 312 -34.39 -38.86 -10.95
C SER A 312 -35.03 -37.93 -9.93
N ARG A 313 -36.03 -37.17 -10.41
CA ARG A 313 -37.13 -36.69 -9.57
C ARG A 313 -37.78 -37.89 -8.90
N LYS A 314 -37.82 -37.91 -7.57
CA LYS A 314 -38.98 -38.28 -6.75
C LYS A 314 -38.87 -37.57 -5.42
#